data_AF-D8Q5T2-F1
#
_entry.id   AF-D8Q5T2-F1
#
_cell.length_a   1.000
_cell.length_b   1.000
_cell.length_c   1.000
_cell.angle_alpha   90.00
_cell.angle_beta   90.00
_cell.angle_gamma   90.00
#
_symmetry.space_group_name_H-M   'P 1'
#
loop_
_entity.id
_entity.type
_entity.pdbx_description
1 polymer ?
#
loop_
_entity_poly.entity_id
_entity_poly.type
_entity_poly.pdbx_seq_one_letter_code
_entity_poly.pdbx_strand_id
1 'polypeptide(L)'
;MMDMHFLRLQAAPRTSIFFRTTAPAHAACHENYKPYPNAQEAEAADATLHTRLMALAPNAARQLTWSRWDWDQFKVHNGMWKVAIEKAQKARSASDAGPRWYYLDIYGLSLQRPDAHSNPDDDCLHWCGRSVPIQWTRQLYHQLKLLDMQDGSVMQGGSV
;
A
#
# COMPACT_ATOMS: atom_id res chain seq x y z
N MET A 1 16.51 7.11 3.44
CA MET A 1 15.31 7.68 4.10
C MET A 1 14.56 6.64 4.93
N MET A 2 14.35 5.40 4.43
CA MET A 2 13.67 4.33 5.18
C MET A 2 14.38 3.99 6.51
N ASP A 3 15.71 3.86 6.52
CA ASP A 3 16.48 3.52 7.73
C ASP A 3 16.23 4.48 8.91
N MET A 4 15.99 5.76 8.61
CA MET A 4 15.68 6.76 9.64
C MET A 4 14.38 6.41 10.39
N HIS A 5 13.37 5.87 9.71
CA HIS A 5 12.12 5.47 10.34
C HIS A 5 12.33 4.25 11.24
N PHE A 6 13.07 3.24 10.76
CA PHE A 6 13.40 2.06 11.58
C PHE A 6 14.19 2.43 12.83
N LEU A 7 15.23 3.28 12.69
CA LEU A 7 16.05 3.73 13.81
C LEU A 7 15.23 4.51 14.85
N ARG A 8 14.40 5.47 14.41
CA ARG A 8 13.57 6.27 15.33
C ARG A 8 12.55 5.42 16.10
N LEU A 9 11.96 4.44 15.41
CA LEU A 9 10.91 3.60 16.00
C LEU A 9 11.46 2.42 16.80
N GLN A 10 12.76 2.15 16.73
CA GLN A 10 13.43 1.09 17.48
C GLN A 10 13.26 1.23 19.00
N ALA A 11 13.04 2.46 19.50
CA ALA A 11 12.81 2.74 20.91
C ALA A 11 11.44 2.28 21.45
N ALA A 12 10.55 1.73 20.60
CA ALA A 12 9.20 1.31 20.98
C ALA A 12 9.01 -0.24 20.87
N PRO A 13 9.65 -1.05 21.73
CA PRO A 13 9.69 -2.52 21.57
C PRO A 13 8.35 -3.24 21.75
N ARG A 14 7.39 -2.63 22.43
CA ARG A 14 6.05 -3.20 22.69
C ARG A 14 5.00 -2.72 21.69
N THR A 15 5.43 -2.17 20.55
CA THR A 15 4.54 -1.60 19.55
C THR A 15 4.51 -2.47 18.30
N SER A 16 3.30 -2.65 17.76
CA SER A 16 3.06 -3.19 16.42
C SER A 16 2.90 -2.04 15.44
N ILE A 17 3.66 -2.04 14.35
CA ILE A 17 3.68 -0.98 13.34
C ILE A 17 3.26 -1.58 12.01
N PHE A 18 2.22 -1.02 11.40
CA PHE A 18 1.76 -1.42 10.08
C PHE A 18 2.24 -0.41 9.05
N PHE A 19 3.06 -0.87 8.10
CA PHE A 19 3.27 -0.15 6.86
C PHE A 19 2.16 -0.57 5.89
N ARG A 20 1.26 0.35 5.59
CA ARG A 20 0.31 0.20 4.48
C ARG A 20 1.03 0.58 3.19
N THR A 21 0.95 -0.27 2.17
CA THR A 21 1.45 0.07 0.84
C THR A 21 0.82 1.36 0.32
N THR A 22 1.48 2.01 -0.63
CA THR A 22 0.91 3.13 -1.37
C THR A 22 -0.35 2.67 -2.11
N ALA A 23 -1.31 3.57 -2.27
CA ALA A 23 -2.47 3.31 -3.11
C ALA A 23 -2.11 3.67 -4.56
N PRO A 24 -2.47 2.85 -5.55
CA PRO A 24 -2.21 3.13 -6.95
C PRO A 24 -3.02 4.34 -7.41
N ALA A 25 -2.53 4.97 -8.48
CA ALA A 25 -3.30 5.90 -9.28
C ALA A 25 -3.76 5.22 -10.57
N HIS A 26 -4.76 5.80 -11.25
CA HIS A 26 -5.25 5.30 -12.53
C HIS A 26 -5.28 6.41 -13.58
N ALA A 27 -4.73 6.18 -14.77
CA ALA A 27 -4.87 7.13 -15.87
C ALA A 27 -6.32 7.11 -16.40
N ALA A 28 -6.91 8.29 -16.62
CA ALA A 28 -8.28 8.46 -17.11
C ALA A 28 -9.32 7.62 -16.31
N CYS A 29 -9.29 7.71 -14.98
CA CYS A 29 -10.20 6.94 -14.15
C CYS A 29 -11.69 7.22 -14.41
N HIS A 30 -12.07 8.40 -14.93
CA HIS A 30 -13.45 8.70 -15.36
C HIS A 30 -13.97 7.81 -16.48
N GLU A 31 -13.09 7.25 -17.31
CA GLU A 31 -13.49 6.31 -18.36
C GLU A 31 -13.83 4.91 -17.82
N ASN A 32 -13.47 4.64 -16.56
CA ASN A 32 -13.56 3.32 -15.95
C ASN A 32 -14.60 3.32 -14.83
N TYR A 33 -15.86 3.04 -15.17
CA TYR A 33 -16.97 2.97 -14.21
C TYR A 33 -17.16 1.59 -13.57
N LYS A 34 -16.27 0.64 -13.87
CA LYS A 34 -16.27 -0.73 -13.34
C LYS A 34 -14.86 -1.14 -12.89
N PRO A 35 -14.76 -2.03 -11.90
CA PRO A 35 -13.49 -2.68 -11.56
C PRO A 35 -12.87 -3.39 -12.77
N TYR A 36 -11.55 -3.55 -12.76
CA TYR A 36 -10.92 -4.53 -13.65
C TYR A 36 -11.47 -5.93 -13.33
N PRO A 37 -11.67 -6.79 -14.34
CA PRO A 37 -12.25 -8.12 -14.13
C PRO A 37 -11.30 -9.07 -13.40
N ASN A 38 -9.98 -8.81 -13.42
CA ASN A 38 -8.98 -9.59 -12.74
C ASN A 38 -7.69 -8.77 -12.48
N ALA A 39 -6.80 -9.32 -11.65
CA ALA A 39 -5.54 -8.70 -11.31
C ALA A 39 -4.58 -8.57 -12.50
N GLN A 40 -4.58 -9.53 -13.43
CA GLN A 40 -3.67 -9.53 -14.58
C GLN A 40 -3.93 -8.33 -15.50
N GLU A 41 -5.20 -8.01 -15.76
CA GLU A 41 -5.58 -6.83 -16.55
C GLU A 41 -5.21 -5.52 -15.83
N ALA A 42 -5.41 -5.48 -14.51
CA ALA A 42 -5.02 -4.33 -13.69
C ALA A 42 -3.50 -4.09 -13.74
N GLU A 43 -2.69 -5.15 -13.64
CA GLU A 43 -1.23 -5.08 -13.75
C GLU A 43 -0.76 -4.70 -15.15
N ALA A 44 -1.42 -5.20 -16.20
CA ALA A 44 -1.10 -4.81 -17.57
C ALA A 44 -1.37 -3.32 -17.82
N ALA A 45 -2.46 -2.78 -17.26
CA ALA A 45 -2.74 -1.35 -17.30
C ALA A 45 -1.71 -0.53 -16.53
N ASP A 46 -1.32 -0.97 -15.33
CA ASP A 46 -0.30 -0.33 -14.49
C ASP A 46 1.08 -0.27 -15.16
N ALA A 47 1.48 -1.36 -15.84
CA ALA A 47 2.76 -1.43 -16.55
C ALA A 47 2.91 -0.37 -17.66
N THR A 48 1.80 0.21 -18.13
CA THR A 48 1.78 1.26 -19.15
C THR A 48 1.28 2.60 -18.62
N LEU A 49 1.14 2.74 -17.29
CA LEU A 49 0.54 3.91 -16.65
C LEU A 49 1.22 5.21 -17.04
N HIS A 50 2.56 5.26 -17.01
CA HIS A 50 3.32 6.45 -17.36
C HIS A 50 3.02 6.90 -18.80
N THR A 51 3.14 5.98 -19.76
CA THR A 51 2.89 6.26 -21.18
C THR A 51 1.45 6.74 -21.41
N ARG A 52 0.47 6.08 -20.79
CA ARG A 52 -0.94 6.47 -20.89
C ARG A 52 -1.19 7.85 -20.28
N LEU A 53 -0.63 8.13 -19.11
CA LEU A 53 -0.77 9.41 -18.44
C LEU A 53 -0.18 10.54 -19.29
N MET A 54 0.99 10.33 -19.90
CA MET A 54 1.61 11.34 -20.77
C MET A 54 0.82 11.59 -22.05
N ALA A 55 0.18 10.55 -22.62
CA ALA A 55 -0.66 10.69 -23.80
C ALA A 55 -1.94 11.50 -23.53
N LEU A 56 -2.41 11.53 -22.28
CA LEU A 56 -3.59 12.28 -21.84
C LEU A 56 -3.28 13.74 -21.45
N ALA A 57 -2.01 14.13 -21.44
CA ALA A 57 -1.62 15.47 -21.02
C ALA A 57 -2.14 16.53 -22.02
N PRO A 58 -2.89 17.54 -21.58
CA PRO A 58 -3.51 18.51 -22.50
C PRO A 58 -2.50 19.47 -23.15
N ASN A 59 -1.30 19.58 -22.58
CA ASN A 59 -0.21 20.40 -23.10
C ASN A 59 1.14 19.96 -22.50
N ALA A 60 2.24 20.46 -23.07
CA ALA A 60 3.61 20.13 -22.66
C ALA A 60 3.91 20.51 -21.19
N ALA A 61 3.35 21.60 -20.68
CA ALA A 61 3.55 22.00 -19.28
C ALA A 61 2.91 21.01 -18.29
N ARG A 62 1.70 20.52 -18.60
CA ARG A 62 1.04 19.46 -17.85
C ARG A 62 1.77 18.13 -17.97
N GLN A 63 2.22 17.77 -19.17
CA GLN A 63 3.02 16.57 -19.39
C GLN A 63 4.28 16.56 -18.52
N LEU A 64 5.03 17.68 -18.49
CA LEU A 64 6.19 17.83 -17.62
C LEU A 64 5.82 17.69 -16.13
N THR A 65 4.72 18.30 -15.71
CA THR A 65 4.25 18.20 -14.32
C THR A 65 3.91 16.76 -13.95
N TRP A 66 3.14 16.07 -14.78
CA TRP A 66 2.68 14.71 -14.55
C TRP A 66 3.82 13.68 -14.62
N SER A 67 4.83 13.93 -15.47
CA SER A 67 6.01 13.06 -15.58
C SER A 67 6.82 12.98 -14.28
N ARG A 68 6.66 13.96 -13.38
CA ARG A 68 7.35 14.04 -12.08
C ARG A 68 6.54 13.45 -10.92
N TRP A 69 5.34 12.96 -11.18
CA TRP A 69 4.52 12.36 -10.13
C TRP A 69 4.97 10.95 -9.76
N ASP A 70 5.73 10.29 -10.63
CA ASP A 70 6.27 8.94 -10.43
C ASP A 70 5.19 7.92 -10.02
N TRP A 71 3.97 8.06 -10.57
CA TRP A 71 2.85 7.17 -10.26
C TRP A 71 3.13 5.71 -10.65
N ASP A 72 3.93 5.49 -11.69
CA ASP A 72 4.44 4.18 -12.10
C ASP A 72 5.46 3.57 -11.12
N GLN A 73 6.02 4.37 -10.21
CA GLN A 73 7.02 3.91 -9.22
C GLN A 73 6.40 3.40 -7.92
N PHE A 74 5.07 3.49 -7.76
CA PHE A 74 4.40 3.05 -6.54
C PHE A 74 4.66 1.58 -6.19
N LYS A 75 4.53 0.66 -7.18
CA LYS A 75 4.81 -0.77 -6.99
C LYS A 75 6.26 -1.02 -6.58
N VAL A 76 7.20 -0.30 -7.20
CA VAL A 76 8.65 -0.40 -6.91
C VAL A 76 8.94 0.02 -5.47
N HIS A 77 8.43 1.18 -5.05
CA HIS A 77 8.61 1.68 -3.69
C HIS A 77 7.98 0.75 -2.64
N ASN A 78 6.81 0.18 -2.94
CA ASN A 78 6.18 -0.83 -2.09
C ASN A 78 7.06 -2.06 -1.90
N GLY A 79 7.71 -2.54 -2.96
CA GLY A 79 8.66 -3.65 -2.91
C GLY A 79 9.89 -3.35 -2.04
N MET A 80 10.43 -2.14 -2.15
CA MET A 80 11.57 -1.70 -1.31
C MET A 80 11.22 -1.72 0.19
N TRP A 81 10.03 -1.21 0.55
CA TRP A 81 9.55 -1.25 1.94
C TRP A 81 9.33 -2.69 2.44
N LYS A 82 8.80 -3.57 1.58
CA LYS A 82 8.61 -4.98 1.92
C LYS A 82 9.92 -5.64 2.33
N VAL A 83 10.95 -5.52 1.49
CA VAL A 83 12.29 -6.05 1.75
C VAL A 83 12.90 -5.46 3.02
N ALA A 84 12.74 -4.15 3.24
CA ALA A 84 13.24 -3.48 4.43
C ALA A 84 12.57 -3.99 5.72
N ILE A 85 11.24 -4.20 5.68
CA ILE A 85 10.46 -4.74 6.81
C ILE A 85 10.84 -6.19 7.10
N GLU A 86 10.99 -7.03 6.08
CA GLU A 86 11.43 -8.42 6.22
C GLU A 86 12.81 -8.49 6.87
N LYS A 87 13.75 -7.63 6.44
CA LYS A 87 15.08 -7.51 7.05
C LYS A 87 14.99 -7.08 8.52
N ALA A 88 14.18 -6.08 8.83
CA ALA A 88 14.00 -5.59 10.20
C ALA A 88 13.40 -6.68 11.12
N GLN A 89 12.40 -7.42 10.63
CA GLN A 89 11.80 -8.53 11.38
C GLN A 89 12.77 -9.68 11.62
N LYS A 90 13.60 -10.03 10.63
CA LYS A 90 14.66 -11.02 10.81
C LYS A 90 15.66 -10.58 11.89
N ALA A 91 16.10 -9.32 11.89
CA ALA A 91 16.98 -8.79 12.93
C ALA A 91 16.32 -8.79 14.32
N ARG A 92 15.03 -8.47 14.38
CA ARG A 92 14.23 -8.56 15.61
C ARG A 92 14.17 -9.99 16.13
N SER A 93 13.93 -11.00 15.29
CA SER A 93 13.87 -12.41 15.75
C SER A 93 15.15 -12.90 16.43
N ALA A 94 16.30 -12.27 16.14
CA ALA A 94 17.58 -12.59 16.76
C ALA A 94 17.86 -11.83 18.07
N SER A 95 17.19 -10.70 18.31
CA SER A 95 17.50 -9.79 19.42
C SER A 95 16.32 -9.47 20.34
N ASP A 96 15.10 -9.81 19.93
CA ASP A 96 13.81 -9.37 20.47
C ASP A 96 13.66 -7.85 20.67
N ALA A 97 14.59 -7.06 20.13
CA ALA A 97 14.63 -5.61 20.30
C ALA A 97 13.83 -4.88 19.22
N GLY A 98 13.11 -3.84 19.63
CA GLY A 98 12.35 -2.97 18.74
C GLY A 98 10.94 -3.48 18.36
N PRO A 99 10.17 -2.65 17.65
CA PRO A 99 8.77 -2.91 17.35
C PRO A 99 8.59 -4.07 16.37
N ARG A 100 7.40 -4.68 16.39
CA ARG A 100 6.97 -5.64 15.38
C ARG A 100 6.45 -4.88 14.16
N TRP A 101 7.11 -5.01 13.02
CA TRP A 101 6.69 -4.43 11.74
C TRP A 101 5.85 -5.39 10.90
N TYR A 102 4.73 -4.91 10.39
CA TYR A 102 3.84 -5.66 9.51
C TYR A 102 3.68 -4.94 8.18
N TYR A 103 3.68 -5.71 7.10
CA TYR A 103 3.43 -5.22 5.75
C TYR A 103 1.96 -5.45 5.40
N LEU A 104 1.18 -4.37 5.32
CA LEU A 104 -0.22 -4.40 4.93
C LEU A 104 -0.33 -4.07 3.43
N ASP A 105 -0.40 -5.12 2.62
CA ASP A 105 -0.50 -5.00 1.17
C ASP A 105 -1.95 -4.74 0.73
N ILE A 106 -2.22 -3.50 0.33
CA ILE A 106 -3.49 -3.09 -0.28
C ILE A 106 -3.39 -2.92 -1.79
N TYR A 107 -2.19 -2.99 -2.36
CA TYR A 107 -1.88 -2.43 -3.67
C TYR A 107 -2.65 -3.17 -4.77
N GLY A 108 -2.52 -4.50 -4.82
CA GLY A 108 -3.18 -5.32 -5.85
C GLY A 108 -4.72 -5.27 -5.78
N LEU A 109 -5.29 -5.16 -4.58
CA LEU A 109 -6.74 -4.97 -4.43
C LEU A 109 -7.17 -3.60 -4.97
N SER A 110 -6.42 -2.56 -4.63
CA SER A 110 -6.74 -1.18 -5.00
C SER A 110 -6.53 -0.94 -6.49
N LEU A 111 -5.52 -1.57 -7.09
CA LEU A 111 -5.23 -1.45 -8.52
C LEU A 111 -6.36 -1.99 -9.39
N GLN A 112 -7.17 -2.91 -8.86
CA GLN A 112 -8.35 -3.44 -9.56
C GLN A 112 -9.53 -2.46 -9.58
N ARG A 113 -9.41 -1.27 -8.98
CA ARG A 113 -10.55 -0.39 -8.66
C ARG A 113 -10.44 1.02 -9.26
N PRO A 114 -10.23 1.18 -10.58
CA PRO A 114 -10.24 2.50 -11.20
C PRO A 114 -11.59 3.23 -11.02
N ASP A 115 -12.67 2.48 -10.79
CA ASP A 115 -14.05 2.97 -10.59
C ASP A 115 -14.32 3.70 -9.28
N ALA A 116 -13.34 3.73 -8.36
CA ALA A 116 -13.58 4.14 -6.98
C ALA A 116 -12.91 5.46 -6.56
N HIS A 117 -12.39 6.24 -7.52
CA HIS A 117 -11.80 7.56 -7.28
C HIS A 117 -12.85 8.64 -6.94
N SER A 118 -12.44 9.70 -6.24
CA SER A 118 -13.37 10.70 -5.66
C SER A 118 -13.84 11.77 -6.64
N ASN A 119 -12.98 12.17 -7.58
CA ASN A 119 -13.31 13.17 -8.59
C ASN A 119 -12.68 12.75 -9.91
N PRO A 120 -13.24 11.75 -10.61
CA PRO A 120 -12.50 11.01 -11.61
C PRO A 120 -12.15 11.82 -12.88
N ASP A 121 -12.76 13.01 -13.05
CA ASP A 121 -12.43 13.95 -14.10
C ASP A 121 -11.14 14.76 -13.83
N ASP A 122 -10.78 14.97 -12.54
CA ASP A 122 -9.62 15.79 -12.15
C ASP A 122 -8.58 15.05 -11.29
N ASP A 123 -8.99 14.05 -10.52
CA ASP A 123 -8.21 13.39 -9.47
C ASP A 123 -8.41 11.88 -9.49
N CYS A 124 -7.42 11.21 -10.08
CA CYS A 124 -7.32 9.76 -10.13
C CYS A 124 -6.26 9.19 -9.17
N LEU A 125 -5.95 9.93 -8.10
CA LEU A 125 -5.08 9.47 -7.01
C LEU A 125 -5.89 9.24 -5.74
N HIS A 126 -6.82 10.15 -5.42
CA HIS A 126 -7.63 10.07 -4.22
C HIS A 126 -8.92 9.27 -4.42
N TRP A 127 -9.39 8.68 -3.33
CA TRP A 127 -10.44 7.66 -3.33
C TRP A 127 -11.73 8.18 -2.70
N CYS A 128 -12.87 7.72 -3.20
CA CYS A 128 -14.15 7.89 -2.50
C CYS A 128 -14.07 7.23 -1.11
N GLY A 129 -14.43 7.95 -0.05
CA GLY A 129 -14.27 7.46 1.33
C GLY A 129 -15.02 6.16 1.66
N ARG A 130 -16.14 5.87 0.97
CA ARG A 130 -16.99 4.68 1.24
C ARG A 130 -16.65 3.45 0.40
N SER A 131 -15.71 3.52 -0.53
CA SER A 131 -15.41 2.42 -1.45
C SER A 131 -14.19 1.61 -0.98
N VAL A 132 -13.02 1.93 -1.51
CA VAL A 132 -11.76 1.20 -1.35
C VAL A 132 -11.12 1.42 0.03
N PRO A 133 -11.07 2.64 0.60
CA PRO A 133 -10.52 2.87 1.94
C PRO A 133 -11.20 2.06 3.05
N ILE A 134 -12.52 1.81 2.96
CA ILE A 134 -13.22 0.94 3.93
C ILE A 134 -12.67 -0.49 3.88
N GLN A 135 -12.31 -1.00 2.70
CA GLN A 135 -11.74 -2.33 2.58
C GLN A 135 -10.33 -2.39 3.19
N TRP A 136 -9.52 -1.35 3.05
CA TRP A 136 -8.22 -1.26 3.72
C TRP A 136 -8.37 -1.33 5.24
N THR A 137 -9.33 -0.58 5.78
CA THR A 137 -9.64 -0.58 7.22
C THR A 137 -10.10 -1.97 7.68
N ARG A 138 -10.98 -2.64 6.92
CA ARG A 138 -11.41 -4.03 7.22
C ARG A 138 -10.24 -5.01 7.20
N GLN A 139 -9.32 -4.89 6.24
CA GLN A 139 -8.11 -5.71 6.20
C GLN A 139 -7.23 -5.46 7.44
N LEU A 140 -7.02 -4.20 7.83
CA LEU A 140 -6.29 -3.89 9.05
C LEU A 140 -6.96 -4.51 10.29
N TYR A 141 -8.27 -4.35 10.44
CA TYR A 141 -9.01 -4.96 11.56
C TYR A 141 -8.86 -6.49 11.59
N HIS A 142 -8.90 -7.14 10.42
CA HIS A 142 -8.68 -8.57 10.34
C HIS A 142 -7.27 -8.96 10.80
N GLN A 143 -6.24 -8.24 10.34
CA GLN A 143 -4.86 -8.49 10.75
C GLN A 143 -4.66 -8.28 12.26
N LEU A 144 -5.21 -7.20 12.82
CA LEU A 144 -5.16 -6.96 14.26
C LEU A 144 -5.80 -8.11 15.04
N LYS A 145 -6.96 -8.60 14.59
CA LYS A 145 -7.62 -9.74 15.25
C LYS A 145 -6.79 -11.02 15.18
N LEU A 146 -6.12 -11.30 14.06
CA LEU A 146 -5.23 -12.45 13.93
C LEU A 146 -4.06 -12.38 14.92
N LEU A 147 -3.45 -11.21 15.08
CA LEU A 147 -2.37 -11.00 16.04
C LEU A 147 -2.83 -11.19 17.49
N ASP A 148 -3.99 -10.64 17.86
CA ASP A 148 -4.55 -10.81 19.21
C ASP A 148 -4.79 -12.29 19.55
N MET A 149 -5.25 -13.08 18.56
CA MET A 149 -5.46 -14.52 18.75
C MET A 149 -4.15 -15.30 18.89
N GLN A 150 -3.11 -14.92 18.14
CA GLN A 150 -1.78 -15.52 18.26
C GLN A 150 -1.16 -15.23 19.63
N ASP A 151 -1.17 -13.97 20.06
CA ASP A 151 -0.63 -13.57 21.37
C ASP A 151 -1.45 -14.21 22.52
N GLY A 152 -2.77 -14.32 22.38
CA GLY A 152 -3.64 -14.98 23.36
C GLY A 152 -3.42 -16.50 23.48
N SER A 153 -3.06 -17.18 22.38
CA SER A 153 -2.74 -18.61 22.38
C SER A 153 -1.42 -18.94 23.08
N VAL A 154 -0.44 -18.03 23.02
CA VAL A 154 0.86 -18.19 23.71
C VAL A 154 0.68 -18.11 25.24
N MET A 155 -0.28 -17.32 25.73
CA MET A 155 -0.54 -17.15 27.16
C MET A 155 -1.24 -18.35 27.83
N GLN A 156 -1.85 -19.26 27.04
CA GLN A 156 -2.52 -20.47 27.58
C GLN A 156 -1.61 -21.72 27.61
N GLY A 157 -0.43 -21.67 26.99
CA GLY A 157 0.53 -22.78 26.93
C GLY A 157 1.54 -22.85 28.07
N GLY A 158 1.57 -21.87 28.98
CA GLY A 158 2.42 -21.87 30.17
C GLY A 158 1.72 -22.50 31.36
N SER A 159 1.75 -23.83 31.46
CA SER A 159 1.35 -24.52 32.69
C SER A 159 2.46 -24.47 33.74
N VAL A 160 2.02 -24.07 34.94
CA VAL A 160 2.58 -24.15 36.31
C VAL A 160 3.84 -24.99 36.49
#